data_AF-A0A831PVM9-F1
#
_entry.id   AF-A0A831PVM9-F1
#
_cell.length_a   1.000
_cell.length_b   1.000
_cell.length_c   1.000
_cell.angle_alpha   90.00
_cell.angle_beta   90.00
_cell.angle_gamma   90.00
#
_symmetry.space_group_name_H-M   'P 1'
#
loop_
_entity.id
_entity.type
_entity.pdbx_description
1 polymer ?
#
loop_
_entity_poly.entity_id
_entity_poly.type
_entity_poly.pdbx_seq_one_letter_code
_entity_poly.pdbx_strand_id
1 'polypeptide(L)'
;MSGTLFLRLGDGEASWVVRGPADFRRVEHGTLEQAAAHGAGHRVVVLVPSADVLLTEARLPSRQTRHLRQAVPFAIEEQLSDDVERLHFALAPKRAADGAQPVAVVSRARMQSWIGRLDAAGLQPNSLVPDALALPLDEGEWTLLVDEAGALLRTGAARGYALDPNALDTLLAIALQQAGDNKPARLRLFGGSNEQADKVRAAAEAAQVEVVTDSCAEGTLPLLAAVLARPAANDLLQGDFTRREQLGKLWRPW
;
A
#
# COMPACT_ATOMS: atom_id res chain seq x y z
N MET A 1 13.88 -12.12 -21.38
CA MET A 1 12.87 -12.64 -20.42
C MET A 1 12.43 -11.48 -19.55
N SER A 2 11.14 -11.13 -19.54
CA SER A 2 10.63 -9.95 -18.80
C SER A 2 10.46 -10.28 -17.32
N GLY A 3 11.32 -9.75 -16.46
CA GLY A 3 11.13 -9.74 -14.99
C GLY A 3 10.22 -8.60 -14.51
N THR A 4 10.11 -8.42 -13.19
CA THR A 4 9.38 -7.29 -12.57
C THR A 4 10.32 -6.48 -11.69
N LEU A 5 10.42 -5.17 -11.91
CA LEU A 5 11.03 -4.19 -11.03
C LEU A 5 9.99 -3.78 -9.98
N PHE A 6 10.29 -4.05 -8.71
CA PHE A 6 9.52 -3.53 -7.58
C PHE A 6 10.28 -2.34 -7.01
N LEU A 7 9.59 -1.24 -6.78
CA LEU A 7 10.17 0.02 -6.33
C LEU A 7 9.34 0.58 -5.19
N ARG A 8 9.94 0.88 -4.04
CA ARG A 8 9.28 1.56 -2.92
C ARG A 8 9.73 3.00 -2.84
N LEU A 9 8.78 3.92 -2.97
CA LEU A 9 9.05 5.35 -2.92
C LEU A 9 9.26 5.82 -1.48
N GLY A 10 10.33 6.58 -1.26
CA GLY A 10 10.53 7.41 -0.08
C GLY A 10 10.56 8.91 -0.42
N ASP A 11 10.89 9.70 0.60
CA ASP A 11 11.10 11.14 0.50
C ASP A 11 12.47 11.42 -0.13
N GLY A 12 12.47 11.62 -1.45
CA GLY A 12 13.67 11.91 -2.23
C GLY A 12 14.38 10.69 -2.80
N GLU A 13 14.48 9.61 -2.03
CA GLU A 13 15.11 8.34 -2.46
C GLU A 13 14.08 7.23 -2.70
N ALA A 14 14.51 6.16 -3.36
CA ALA A 14 13.74 4.94 -3.55
C ALA A 14 14.59 3.71 -3.26
N SER A 15 13.94 2.64 -2.82
CA SER A 15 14.53 1.30 -2.82
C SER A 15 13.91 0.47 -3.93
N TRP A 16 14.70 -0.38 -4.59
CA TRP A 16 14.18 -1.25 -5.63
C TRP A 16 14.81 -2.64 -5.61
N VAL A 17 14.07 -3.59 -6.18
CA VAL A 17 14.51 -4.96 -6.40
C VAL A 17 13.93 -5.49 -7.70
N VAL A 18 14.74 -6.18 -8.49
CA VAL A 18 14.27 -6.86 -9.70
C VAL A 18 14.01 -8.33 -9.37
N ARG A 19 12.79 -8.79 -9.62
CA ARG A 19 12.44 -10.21 -9.59
C ARG A 19 12.72 -10.84 -10.95
N GLY A 20 13.64 -11.78 -10.98
CA GLY A 20 13.88 -12.68 -12.11
C GLY A 20 12.89 -13.86 -12.13
N PRO A 21 13.09 -14.84 -13.04
CA PRO A 21 12.23 -16.02 -13.11
C PRO A 21 12.27 -16.92 -11.87
N ALA A 22 13.42 -17.01 -11.20
CA ALA A 22 13.62 -17.84 -10.02
C ALA A 22 13.61 -17.00 -8.73
N ASP A 23 14.46 -15.97 -8.66
CA ASP A 23 14.74 -15.26 -7.41
C ASP A 23 14.69 -13.74 -7.54
N PHE A 24 14.74 -13.07 -6.38
CA PHE A 24 15.00 -11.64 -6.29
C PHE A 24 16.49 -11.35 -6.43
N ARG A 25 16.82 -10.27 -7.14
CA ARG A 25 18.17 -9.70 -7.09
C ARG A 25 18.40 -8.99 -5.74
N ARG A 26 19.62 -8.51 -5.54
CA ARG A 26 19.95 -7.66 -4.39
C ARG A 26 19.09 -6.40 -4.39
N VAL A 27 18.65 -5.98 -3.21
CA VAL A 27 17.98 -4.68 -2.99
C VAL A 27 18.98 -3.56 -3.17
N GLU A 28 18.60 -2.54 -3.92
CA GLU A 28 19.38 -1.34 -4.19
C GLU A 28 18.61 -0.10 -3.73
N HIS A 29 19.35 0.98 -3.47
CA HIS A 29 18.82 2.25 -2.95
C HIS A 29 19.46 3.42 -3.71
N GLY A 30 18.72 4.52 -3.86
CA GLY A 30 19.20 5.71 -4.54
C GLY A 30 18.10 6.49 -5.24
N THR A 31 18.45 7.18 -6.33
CA THR A 31 17.52 8.03 -7.07
C THR A 31 16.62 7.23 -8.01
N LEU A 32 15.53 7.84 -8.47
CA LEU A 32 14.63 7.19 -9.42
C LEU A 32 15.28 6.97 -10.79
N GLU A 33 16.20 7.83 -11.20
CA GLU A 33 16.97 7.68 -12.45
C GLU A 33 17.87 6.45 -12.39
N GLN A 34 18.48 6.19 -11.23
CA GLN A 34 19.26 4.97 -11.01
C GLN A 34 18.34 3.74 -11.08
N ALA A 35 17.17 3.78 -10.43
CA ALA A 35 16.20 2.69 -10.52
C ALA A 35 15.70 2.46 -11.97
N ALA A 36 15.54 3.53 -12.76
CA ALA A 36 15.10 3.47 -14.15
C ALA A 36 16.04 2.66 -15.04
N ALA A 37 17.35 2.70 -14.79
CA ALA A 37 18.34 1.89 -15.51
C ALA A 37 18.07 0.38 -15.38
N HIS A 38 17.36 -0.05 -14.32
CA HIS A 38 16.99 -1.44 -14.05
C HIS A 38 15.55 -1.77 -14.49
N GLY A 39 14.78 -0.78 -14.96
CA GLY A 39 13.39 -0.92 -15.37
C GLY A 39 13.18 -1.26 -16.84
N ALA A 40 14.19 -1.06 -17.70
CA ALA A 40 14.07 -1.29 -19.14
C ALA A 40 13.71 -2.75 -19.46
N GLY A 41 12.57 -2.95 -20.15
CA GLY A 41 12.08 -4.28 -20.52
C GLY A 41 11.47 -5.09 -19.35
N HIS A 42 11.26 -4.47 -18.19
CA HIS A 42 10.63 -5.05 -17.02
C HIS A 42 9.24 -4.45 -16.76
N ARG A 43 8.36 -5.24 -16.15
CA ARG A 43 7.14 -4.71 -15.54
C ARG A 43 7.56 -3.87 -14.32
N VAL A 44 7.01 -2.67 -14.14
CA VAL A 44 7.31 -1.79 -13.01
C VAL A 44 6.14 -1.77 -12.03
N VAL A 45 6.36 -2.19 -10.79
CA VAL A 45 5.38 -2.12 -9.70
C VAL A 45 5.91 -1.18 -8.64
N VAL A 46 5.17 -0.12 -8.36
CA VAL A 46 5.58 0.92 -7.42
C VAL A 46 4.76 0.84 -6.14
N LEU A 47 5.44 0.77 -5.01
CA LEU A 47 4.90 0.86 -3.67
C LEU A 47 4.96 2.33 -3.23
N VAL A 48 3.82 2.87 -2.81
CA VAL A 48 3.72 4.25 -2.27
C VAL A 48 3.51 4.23 -0.77
N PRO A 49 3.95 5.28 -0.05
CA PRO A 49 3.74 5.36 1.40
C PRO A 49 2.26 5.30 1.75
N SER A 50 1.86 4.30 2.55
CA SER A 50 0.50 4.22 3.09
C SER A 50 0.17 5.36 4.05
N ALA A 51 1.15 6.13 4.53
CA ALA A 51 0.93 7.35 5.31
C ALA A 51 0.18 8.44 4.53
N ASP A 52 0.30 8.46 3.20
CA ASP A 52 -0.42 9.40 2.32
C ASP A 52 -1.73 8.81 1.76
N VAL A 53 -2.11 7.59 2.13
CA VAL A 53 -3.26 6.86 1.55
C VAL A 53 -4.21 6.38 2.64
N LEU A 54 -5.44 6.91 2.63
CA LEU A 54 -6.53 6.38 3.46
C LEU A 54 -7.11 5.12 2.82
N LEU A 55 -7.10 4.01 3.55
CA LEU A 55 -7.74 2.75 3.16
C LEU A 55 -9.05 2.60 3.95
N THR A 56 -10.18 2.75 3.26
CA THR A 56 -11.53 2.72 3.86
C THR A 56 -12.50 1.92 3.01
N GLU A 57 -13.77 1.88 3.40
CA GLU A 57 -14.84 1.14 2.72
C GLU A 57 -16.11 1.98 2.58
N ALA A 58 -16.78 1.86 1.44
CA ALA A 58 -18.06 2.50 1.15
C ALA A 58 -19.18 1.46 1.02
N ARG A 59 -20.32 1.71 1.67
CA ARG A 59 -21.53 0.87 1.52
C ARG A 59 -22.41 1.45 0.41
N LEU A 60 -22.31 0.85 -0.77
CA LEU A 60 -22.95 1.35 -1.98
C LEU A 60 -23.95 0.32 -2.56
N PRO A 61 -25.18 0.73 -2.92
CA PRO A 61 -26.24 -0.17 -3.39
C PRO A 61 -25.99 -0.73 -4.80
N SER A 62 -25.24 -0.01 -5.64
CA SER A 62 -24.96 -0.41 -7.02
C SER A 62 -23.80 -1.39 -7.12
N ARG A 63 -23.88 -2.41 -7.98
CA ARG A 63 -22.72 -3.28 -8.29
C ARG A 63 -21.92 -2.81 -9.52
N GLN A 64 -22.38 -1.77 -10.22
CA GLN A 64 -21.72 -1.27 -11.43
C GLN A 64 -20.59 -0.30 -11.10
N THR A 65 -19.37 -0.64 -11.49
CA THR A 65 -18.14 0.11 -11.18
C THR A 65 -18.21 1.59 -11.57
N ARG A 66 -18.84 1.92 -12.71
CA ARG A 66 -18.98 3.32 -13.15
C ARG A 66 -19.81 4.16 -12.18
N HIS A 67 -20.94 3.62 -11.72
CA HIS A 67 -21.79 4.31 -10.74
C HIS A 67 -21.12 4.33 -9.36
N LEU A 68 -20.35 3.29 -9.01
CA LEU A 68 -19.57 3.27 -7.79
C LEU A 68 -18.56 4.40 -7.73
N ARG A 69 -17.79 4.64 -8.80
CA ARG A 69 -16.80 5.74 -8.84
C ARG A 69 -17.43 7.12 -8.62
N GLN A 70 -18.66 7.33 -9.09
CA GLN A 70 -19.38 8.58 -8.91
C GLN A 70 -20.00 8.71 -7.52
N ALA A 71 -20.43 7.59 -6.92
CA ALA A 71 -21.13 7.58 -5.64
C ALA A 71 -20.18 7.49 -4.43
N VAL A 72 -18.99 6.90 -4.59
CA VAL A 72 -18.00 6.78 -3.50
C VAL A 72 -17.70 8.12 -2.83
N PRO A 73 -17.37 9.21 -3.55
CA PRO A 73 -16.96 10.46 -2.91
C PRO A 73 -18.00 10.96 -1.90
N PHE A 74 -19.28 10.94 -2.30
CA PHE A 74 -20.39 11.34 -1.43
C PHE A 74 -20.63 10.35 -0.27
N ALA A 75 -20.44 9.06 -0.50
CA ALA A 75 -20.71 8.03 0.51
C ALA A 75 -19.70 8.02 1.67
N ILE A 76 -18.52 8.61 1.49
CA ILE A 76 -17.48 8.70 2.53
C ILE A 76 -17.09 10.16 2.84
N GLU A 77 -17.82 11.14 2.33
CA GLU A 77 -17.53 12.58 2.51
C GLU A 77 -17.41 12.98 3.98
N GLU A 78 -18.31 12.50 4.84
CA GLU A 78 -18.28 12.77 6.29
C GLU A 78 -17.03 12.18 6.98
N GLN A 79 -16.35 11.22 6.36
CA GLN A 79 -15.11 10.62 6.88
C GLN A 79 -13.87 11.38 6.41
N LEU A 80 -14.01 12.33 5.48
CA LEU A 80 -12.92 13.03 4.83
C LEU A 80 -12.78 14.46 5.38
N SER A 81 -11.54 14.89 5.60
CA SER A 81 -11.23 16.26 6.02
C SER A 81 -10.96 17.20 4.85
N ASP A 82 -10.72 16.65 3.66
CA ASP A 82 -10.45 17.38 2.42
C ASP A 82 -11.67 17.39 1.49
N ASP A 83 -11.73 18.40 0.63
CA ASP A 83 -12.69 18.47 -0.47
C ASP A 83 -12.55 17.26 -1.40
N VAL A 84 -13.66 16.55 -1.65
CA VAL A 84 -13.73 15.36 -2.51
C VAL A 84 -13.18 15.62 -3.92
N GLU A 85 -13.27 16.84 -4.45
CA GLU A 85 -12.73 17.21 -5.77
C GLU A 85 -11.20 17.18 -5.80
N ARG A 86 -10.54 17.33 -4.65
CA ARG A 86 -9.07 17.29 -4.49
C ARG A 86 -8.55 15.88 -4.25
N LEU A 87 -9.45 14.90 -4.11
CA LEU A 87 -9.11 13.53 -3.80
C LEU A 87 -9.23 12.64 -5.03
N HIS A 88 -8.47 11.54 -5.01
CA HIS A 88 -8.52 10.46 -5.96
C HIS A 88 -8.99 9.20 -5.23
N PHE A 89 -9.93 8.49 -5.85
CA PHE A 89 -10.56 7.30 -5.28
C PHE A 89 -10.26 6.09 -6.16
N ALA A 90 -9.56 5.11 -5.61
CA ALA A 90 -9.26 3.85 -6.26
C ALA A 90 -10.05 2.71 -5.62
N LEU A 91 -10.90 2.07 -6.42
CA LEU A 91 -11.77 0.98 -5.97
C LEU A 91 -11.02 -0.36 -6.04
N ALA A 92 -11.18 -1.19 -5.00
CA ALA A 92 -10.81 -2.60 -5.08
C ALA A 92 -11.67 -3.33 -6.14
N PRO A 93 -11.14 -4.31 -6.89
CA PRO A 93 -11.87 -5.05 -7.91
C PRO A 93 -12.92 -5.99 -7.30
N LYS A 94 -12.76 -6.34 -6.02
CA LYS A 94 -13.68 -7.18 -5.26
C LYS A 94 -14.20 -6.42 -4.05
N ARG A 95 -15.48 -6.63 -3.75
CA ARG A 95 -16.10 -6.21 -2.50
C ARG A 95 -15.60 -7.08 -1.35
N ALA A 96 -15.68 -6.54 -0.14
CA ALA A 96 -15.52 -7.30 1.09
C ALA A 96 -16.65 -8.33 1.24
N ALA A 97 -16.45 -9.31 2.12
CA ALA A 97 -17.39 -10.41 2.33
C ALA A 97 -18.78 -9.91 2.83
N ASP A 98 -18.81 -8.82 3.60
CA ASP A 98 -20.02 -8.16 4.07
C ASP A 98 -20.72 -7.29 3.02
N GLY A 99 -20.16 -7.25 1.79
CA GLY A 99 -20.68 -6.47 0.68
C GLY A 99 -20.17 -5.02 0.64
N ALA A 100 -19.37 -4.55 1.58
CA ALA A 100 -18.75 -3.23 1.50
C ALA A 100 -17.78 -3.15 0.31
N GLN A 101 -17.61 -1.95 -0.26
CA GLN A 101 -16.68 -1.70 -1.36
C GLN A 101 -15.41 -1.06 -0.79
N PRO A 102 -14.26 -1.74 -0.78
CA PRO A 102 -13.01 -1.12 -0.36
C PRO A 102 -12.56 -0.05 -1.35
N VAL A 103 -12.01 1.04 -0.79
CA VAL A 103 -11.58 2.24 -1.48
C VAL A 103 -10.25 2.72 -0.87
N ALA A 104 -9.27 2.99 -1.73
CA ALA A 104 -8.11 3.79 -1.36
C ALA A 104 -8.36 5.24 -1.77
N VAL A 105 -8.10 6.18 -0.84
CA VAL A 105 -8.28 7.62 -1.03
C VAL A 105 -6.92 8.30 -0.85
N VAL A 106 -6.55 9.14 -1.81
CA VAL A 106 -5.27 9.86 -1.81
C VAL A 106 -5.47 11.23 -2.46
N SER A 107 -4.74 12.25 -2.02
CA SER A 107 -4.84 13.57 -2.65
C SER A 107 -4.34 13.52 -4.10
N ARG A 108 -5.04 14.22 -4.99
CA ARG A 108 -4.66 14.34 -6.41
C ARG A 108 -3.26 14.96 -6.55
N ALA A 109 -2.91 15.91 -5.68
CA ALA A 109 -1.58 16.53 -5.65
C ALA A 109 -0.48 15.50 -5.35
N ARG A 110 -0.71 14.59 -4.39
CA ARG A 110 0.26 13.54 -4.07
C ARG A 110 0.40 12.51 -5.19
N MET A 111 -0.72 12.10 -5.81
CA MET A 111 -0.71 11.26 -7.02
C MET A 111 0.08 11.90 -8.17
N GLN A 112 -0.17 13.18 -8.45
CA GLN A 112 0.56 13.93 -9.48
C GLN A 112 2.04 14.04 -9.17
N SER A 113 2.41 14.24 -7.89
CA SER A 113 3.80 14.29 -7.45
C SER A 113 4.51 12.95 -7.68
N TRP A 114 3.92 11.82 -7.27
CA TRP A 114 4.52 10.51 -7.49
C TRP A 114 4.68 10.18 -8.98
N ILE A 115 3.63 10.41 -9.77
CA ILE A 115 3.65 10.15 -11.21
C ILE A 115 4.68 11.05 -11.90
N GLY A 116 4.69 12.35 -11.60
CA GLY A 116 5.65 13.30 -12.17
C GLY A 116 7.10 12.94 -11.85
N ARG A 117 7.39 12.47 -10.62
CA ARG A 117 8.72 11.97 -10.24
C ARG A 117 9.12 10.73 -11.06
N LEU A 118 8.20 9.78 -11.24
CA LEU A 118 8.46 8.57 -12.04
C LEU A 118 8.65 8.92 -13.52
N ASP A 119 7.79 9.77 -14.07
CA ASP A 119 7.86 10.23 -15.47
C ASP A 119 9.16 10.97 -15.76
N ALA A 120 9.59 11.86 -14.86
CA ALA A 120 10.86 12.58 -14.98
C ALA A 120 12.08 11.64 -15.01
N ALA A 121 12.02 10.52 -14.30
CA ALA A 121 13.04 9.47 -14.33
C ALA A 121 12.89 8.47 -15.51
N GLY A 122 11.87 8.62 -16.36
CA GLY A 122 11.57 7.71 -17.46
C GLY A 122 10.94 6.38 -17.03
N LEU A 123 10.45 6.28 -15.78
CA LEU A 123 9.75 5.11 -15.26
C LEU A 123 8.25 5.21 -15.53
N GLN A 124 7.68 4.14 -16.08
CA GLN A 124 6.26 4.04 -16.39
C GLN A 124 5.64 2.92 -15.56
N PRO A 125 5.00 3.22 -14.42
CA PRO A 125 4.48 2.20 -13.51
C PRO A 125 3.35 1.41 -14.19
N ASN A 126 3.42 0.07 -14.09
CA ASN A 126 2.31 -0.81 -14.43
C ASN A 126 1.30 -0.94 -13.29
N SER A 127 1.71 -0.63 -12.06
CA SER A 127 0.85 -0.64 -10.88
C SER A 127 1.42 0.30 -9.82
N LEU A 128 0.53 0.98 -9.10
CA LEU A 128 0.88 1.87 -7.98
C LEU A 128 0.08 1.42 -6.75
N VAL A 129 0.74 0.86 -5.74
CA VAL A 129 0.10 0.13 -4.64
C VAL A 129 0.53 0.71 -3.30
N PRO A 130 -0.38 0.95 -2.34
CA PRO A 130 0.01 1.33 -0.97
C PRO A 130 0.87 0.23 -0.33
N ASP A 131 1.98 0.59 0.28
CA ASP A 131 2.97 -0.37 0.79
C ASP A 131 2.44 -1.26 1.91
N ALA A 132 1.52 -0.78 2.76
CA ALA A 132 0.83 -1.62 3.75
C ALA A 132 0.06 -2.79 3.11
N LEU A 133 -0.47 -2.63 1.88
CA LEU A 133 -1.18 -3.69 1.16
C LEU A 133 -0.25 -4.71 0.49
N ALA A 134 1.05 -4.51 0.57
CA ALA A 134 2.06 -5.46 0.11
C ALA A 134 2.59 -6.35 1.24
N LEU A 135 2.17 -6.13 2.49
CA LEU A 135 2.51 -7.04 3.59
C LEU A 135 1.83 -8.41 3.41
N PRO A 136 2.45 -9.53 3.83
CA PRO A 136 1.78 -10.81 3.90
C PRO A 136 0.45 -10.72 4.65
N LEU A 137 -0.52 -11.55 4.26
CA LEU A 137 -1.81 -11.62 4.93
C LEU A 137 -2.32 -13.05 4.87
N ASP A 138 -2.46 -13.65 6.05
CA ASP A 138 -3.12 -14.92 6.25
C ASP A 138 -4.47 -14.70 6.94
N GLU A 139 -5.38 -15.65 6.79
CA GLU A 139 -6.73 -15.55 7.35
C GLU A 139 -6.68 -15.52 8.89
N GLY A 140 -7.34 -14.53 9.49
CA GLY A 140 -7.35 -14.35 10.94
C GLY A 140 -6.06 -13.78 11.52
N GLU A 141 -5.10 -13.36 10.69
CA GLU A 141 -3.84 -12.78 11.13
C GLU A 141 -3.66 -11.34 10.67
N TRP A 142 -2.99 -10.54 11.50
CA TRP A 142 -2.49 -9.22 11.12
C TRP A 142 -0.98 -9.30 10.92
N THR A 143 -0.44 -8.45 10.05
CA THR A 143 1.00 -8.35 9.83
C THR A 143 1.47 -6.92 10.10
N LEU A 144 2.49 -6.78 10.94
CA LEU A 144 3.18 -5.55 11.25
C LEU A 144 4.63 -5.64 10.75
N LEU A 145 5.05 -4.68 9.94
CA LEU A 145 6.45 -4.49 9.55
C LEU A 145 6.96 -3.20 10.16
N VAL A 146 8.14 -3.25 10.76
CA VAL A 146 8.87 -2.06 11.20
C VAL A 146 10.23 -2.04 10.51
N ASP A 147 10.49 -1.00 9.73
CA ASP A 147 11.76 -0.80 9.04
C ASP A 147 12.15 0.68 8.97
N GLU A 148 13.20 0.99 8.22
CA GLU A 148 13.73 2.36 8.10
C GLU A 148 12.72 3.36 7.54
N ALA A 149 11.70 2.90 6.79
CA ALA A 149 10.65 3.76 6.26
C ALA A 149 9.50 3.99 7.26
N GLY A 150 9.51 3.31 8.41
CA GLY A 150 8.51 3.44 9.47
C GLY A 150 7.82 2.11 9.80
N ALA A 151 6.59 2.19 10.32
CA ALA A 151 5.80 1.02 10.66
C ALA A 151 4.56 0.89 9.78
N LEU A 152 4.32 -0.31 9.27
CA LEU A 152 3.15 -0.65 8.45
C LEU A 152 2.38 -1.78 9.09
N LEU A 153 1.07 -1.63 9.22
CA LEU A 153 0.16 -2.64 9.74
C LEU A 153 -0.84 -3.03 8.65
N ARG A 154 -0.94 -4.32 8.34
CA ARG A 154 -2.00 -4.86 7.46
C ARG A 154 -2.99 -5.67 8.30
N THR A 155 -4.25 -5.27 8.22
CA THR A 155 -5.35 -5.85 9.02
C THR A 155 -6.40 -6.58 8.17
N GLY A 156 -6.25 -6.53 6.84
CA GLY A 156 -7.13 -7.22 5.91
C GLY A 156 -6.71 -7.07 4.45
N ALA A 157 -7.49 -7.66 3.54
CA ALA A 157 -7.14 -7.73 2.12
C ALA A 157 -6.95 -6.34 1.49
N ALA A 158 -7.78 -5.37 1.88
CA ALA A 158 -7.75 -3.99 1.43
C ALA A 158 -7.69 -2.98 2.61
N ARG A 159 -7.25 -3.45 3.78
CA ARG A 159 -7.16 -2.66 5.02
C ARG A 159 -5.74 -2.66 5.56
N GLY A 160 -5.26 -1.49 5.97
CA GLY A 160 -3.95 -1.32 6.57
C GLY A 160 -3.69 0.14 6.94
N TYR A 161 -2.61 0.35 7.68
CA TYR A 161 -2.24 1.63 8.27
C TYR A 161 -0.72 1.81 8.18
N ALA A 162 -0.27 3.06 8.03
CA ALA A 162 1.06 3.45 8.45
C ALA A 162 0.98 3.97 9.89
N LEU A 163 1.88 3.51 10.75
CA LEU A 163 1.93 3.86 12.17
C LEU A 163 3.23 4.62 12.46
N ASP A 164 3.18 5.50 13.46
CA ASP A 164 4.41 6.09 14.01
C ASP A 164 5.19 5.01 14.77
N PRO A 165 6.44 4.68 14.38
CA PRO A 165 7.25 3.68 15.06
C PRO A 165 7.54 4.01 16.53
N ASN A 166 7.41 5.27 16.96
CA ASN A 166 7.62 5.69 18.33
C ASN A 166 6.39 5.51 19.23
N ALA A 167 5.20 5.41 18.63
CA ALA A 167 3.91 5.27 19.32
C ALA A 167 3.23 3.92 19.01
N LEU A 168 4.02 2.89 18.69
CA LEU A 168 3.52 1.57 18.28
C LEU A 168 2.59 0.92 19.30
N ASP A 169 2.94 0.96 20.57
CA ASP A 169 2.13 0.41 21.66
C ASP A 169 0.71 1.00 21.67
N THR A 170 0.63 2.33 21.63
CA THR A 170 -0.61 3.08 21.72
C THR A 170 -1.45 2.90 20.46
N LEU A 171 -0.84 3.07 19.28
CA LEU A 171 -1.56 2.97 18.00
C LEU A 171 -2.02 1.52 17.72
N LEU A 172 -1.20 0.52 18.06
CA LEU A 172 -1.59 -0.88 17.92
C LEU A 172 -2.71 -1.24 18.89
N ALA A 173 -2.64 -0.78 20.15
CA ALA A 173 -3.71 -1.00 21.12
C ALA A 173 -5.04 -0.40 20.65
N ILE A 174 -5.02 0.81 20.08
CA ILE A 174 -6.21 1.44 19.49
C ILE A 174 -6.74 0.59 18.33
N ALA A 175 -5.88 0.15 17.40
CA ALA A 175 -6.30 -0.67 16.28
C ALA A 175 -6.95 -1.99 16.74
N LEU A 176 -6.33 -2.68 17.71
CA LEU A 176 -6.85 -3.92 18.30
C LEU A 176 -8.17 -3.69 19.04
N GLN A 177 -8.32 -2.58 19.75
CA GLN A 177 -9.57 -2.22 20.41
C GLN A 177 -10.69 -1.95 19.39
N GLN A 178 -10.40 -1.23 18.31
CA GLN A 178 -11.35 -0.94 17.23
C GLN A 178 -11.79 -2.19 16.48
N ALA A 179 -10.92 -3.21 16.39
CA ALA A 179 -11.28 -4.48 15.78
C ALA A 179 -12.39 -5.22 16.55
N GLY A 180 -12.51 -5.00 17.86
CA GLY A 180 -13.56 -5.61 18.69
C GLY A 180 -13.54 -7.14 18.61
N ASP A 181 -14.64 -7.74 18.17
CA ASP A 181 -14.76 -9.19 17.97
C ASP A 181 -14.00 -9.71 16.74
N ASN A 182 -13.55 -8.81 15.86
CA ASN A 182 -12.77 -9.14 14.65
C ASN A 182 -11.25 -8.99 14.87
N LYS A 183 -10.79 -9.05 16.13
CA LYS A 183 -9.35 -9.07 16.44
C LYS A 183 -8.66 -10.26 15.78
N PRO A 184 -7.38 -10.11 15.39
CA PRO A 184 -6.63 -11.23 14.88
C PRO A 184 -6.37 -12.26 15.98
N ALA A 185 -6.30 -13.53 15.62
CA ALA A 185 -5.77 -14.56 16.52
C ALA A 185 -4.26 -14.38 16.73
N ARG A 186 -3.58 -13.91 15.69
CA ARG A 186 -2.12 -13.73 15.67
C ARG A 186 -1.70 -12.44 14.97
N LEU A 187 -0.70 -11.77 15.53
CA LEU A 187 0.03 -10.66 14.93
C LEU A 187 1.44 -11.13 14.54
N ARG A 188 1.74 -11.14 13.24
CA ARG A 188 3.08 -11.39 12.72
C ARG A 188 3.88 -10.10 12.70
N LEU A 189 5.01 -10.07 13.39
CA LEU A 189 5.92 -8.94 13.45
C LEU A 189 7.18 -9.24 12.63
N PHE A 190 7.50 -8.33 11.71
CA PHE A 190 8.73 -8.33 10.93
C PHE A 190 9.56 -7.08 11.25
N GLY A 191 10.87 -7.25 11.43
CA GLY A 191 11.81 -6.15 11.65
C GLY A 191 11.66 -5.46 13.01
N GLY A 192 12.06 -4.19 13.08
CA GLY A 192 12.09 -3.37 14.29
C GLY A 192 13.24 -3.67 15.25
N SER A 193 13.46 -2.77 16.19
CA SER A 193 14.35 -2.96 17.33
C SER A 193 13.72 -3.84 18.41
N ASN A 194 14.53 -4.34 19.35
CA ASN A 194 14.01 -5.11 20.49
C ASN A 194 12.99 -4.28 21.31
N GLU A 195 13.24 -2.99 21.51
CA GLU A 195 12.32 -2.09 22.21
C GLU A 195 10.96 -1.99 21.50
N GLN A 196 10.98 -1.85 20.17
CA GLN A 196 9.74 -1.82 19.37
C GLN A 196 9.00 -3.14 19.44
N ALA A 197 9.72 -4.27 19.40
CA ALA A 197 9.12 -5.59 19.54
C ALA A 197 8.47 -5.78 20.92
N ASP A 198 9.09 -5.28 21.98
CA ASP A 198 8.54 -5.34 23.35
C ASP A 198 7.27 -4.48 23.49
N LYS A 199 7.25 -3.28 22.90
CA LYS A 199 6.04 -2.43 22.81
C LYS A 199 4.89 -3.15 22.11
N VAL A 200 5.17 -3.82 20.98
CA VAL A 200 4.19 -4.60 20.23
C VAL A 200 3.65 -5.77 21.05
N ARG A 201 4.54 -6.52 21.73
CA ARG A 201 4.13 -7.63 22.60
C ARG A 201 3.24 -7.17 23.75
N ALA A 202 3.59 -6.08 24.42
CA ALA A 202 2.80 -5.54 25.53
C ALA A 202 1.37 -5.15 25.08
N ALA A 203 1.25 -4.47 23.94
CA ALA A 203 -0.06 -4.08 23.40
C ALA A 203 -0.90 -5.29 22.96
N ALA A 204 -0.27 -6.29 22.33
CA ALA A 204 -0.93 -7.52 21.90
C ALA A 204 -1.36 -8.41 23.07
N GLU A 205 -0.53 -8.52 24.12
CA GLU A 205 -0.84 -9.29 25.34
C GLU A 205 -2.09 -8.72 26.04
N ALA A 206 -2.17 -7.39 26.19
CA ALA A 206 -3.34 -6.72 26.76
C ALA A 206 -4.63 -7.00 25.94
N ALA A 207 -4.49 -7.24 24.64
CA ALA A 207 -5.59 -7.58 23.74
C ALA A 207 -5.82 -9.09 23.57
N GLN A 208 -5.04 -9.94 24.24
CA GLN A 208 -5.05 -11.40 24.14
C GLN A 208 -4.73 -11.93 22.73
N VAL A 209 -3.79 -11.30 22.03
CA VAL A 209 -3.33 -11.68 20.69
C VAL A 209 -1.94 -12.30 20.75
N GLU A 210 -1.75 -13.44 20.08
CA GLU A 210 -0.43 -14.08 19.97
C GLU A 210 0.49 -13.24 19.06
N VAL A 211 1.72 -12.96 19.49
CA VAL A 211 2.73 -12.29 18.64
C VAL A 211 3.77 -13.30 18.18
N VAL A 212 3.92 -13.44 16.86
CA VAL A 212 4.98 -14.24 16.23
C VAL A 212 5.95 -13.30 15.54
N THR A 213 7.23 -13.40 15.90
CA THR A 213 8.28 -12.60 15.25
C THR A 213 8.93 -13.43 14.15
N ASP A 214 8.84 -12.94 12.91
CA ASP A 214 9.43 -13.56 11.73
C ASP A 214 10.64 -12.76 11.25
N SER A 215 11.65 -13.45 10.70
CA SER A 215 12.82 -12.81 10.13
C SER A 215 12.62 -12.44 8.66
N CYS A 216 13.14 -11.27 8.26
CA CYS A 216 13.26 -10.87 6.87
C CYS A 216 14.66 -11.21 6.35
N ALA A 217 14.96 -12.49 6.13
CA ALA A 217 16.31 -12.91 5.74
C ALA A 217 16.83 -12.23 4.45
N GLU A 218 15.94 -12.00 3.48
CA GLU A 218 16.25 -11.35 2.20
C GLU A 218 16.01 -9.82 2.24
N GLY A 219 15.58 -9.27 3.37
CA GLY A 219 15.20 -7.87 3.54
C GLY A 219 13.70 -7.61 3.37
N THR A 220 13.29 -6.37 3.65
CA THR A 220 11.87 -6.00 3.73
C THR A 220 11.23 -5.81 2.36
N LEU A 221 11.95 -5.25 1.38
CA LEU A 221 11.41 -5.04 0.04
C LEU A 221 11.10 -6.37 -0.70
N PRO A 222 11.95 -7.42 -0.66
CA PRO A 222 11.59 -8.73 -1.22
C PRO A 222 10.37 -9.36 -0.55
N LEU A 223 10.18 -9.19 0.76
CA LEU A 223 8.97 -9.61 1.47
C LEU A 223 7.72 -8.97 0.86
N LEU A 224 7.74 -7.64 0.67
CA LEU A 224 6.63 -6.90 0.06
C LEU A 224 6.41 -7.31 -1.41
N ALA A 225 7.49 -7.44 -2.17
CA ALA A 225 7.46 -7.80 -3.59
C ALA A 225 6.93 -9.21 -3.84
N ALA A 226 7.15 -10.15 -2.91
CA ALA A 226 6.64 -11.52 -3.00
C ALA A 226 5.10 -11.56 -3.06
N VAL A 227 4.44 -10.70 -2.30
CA VAL A 227 2.97 -10.57 -2.26
C VAL A 227 2.42 -9.96 -3.55
N LEU A 228 3.12 -8.98 -4.11
CA LEU A 228 2.71 -8.23 -5.30
C LEU A 228 3.00 -8.92 -6.65
N ALA A 229 3.51 -10.14 -6.63
CA ALA A 229 3.64 -10.95 -7.84
C ALA A 229 2.29 -11.37 -8.44
N ARG A 230 1.20 -11.20 -7.70
CA ARG A 230 -0.19 -11.30 -8.17
C ARG A 230 -0.78 -9.88 -8.30
N PRO A 231 -1.78 -9.66 -9.18
CA PRO A 231 -2.40 -8.34 -9.31
C PRO A 231 -2.90 -7.85 -7.94
N ALA A 232 -2.42 -6.69 -7.52
CA ALA A 232 -2.73 -6.13 -6.21
C ALA A 232 -4.23 -5.83 -6.08
N ALA A 233 -4.76 -5.94 -4.86
CA ALA A 233 -6.16 -5.68 -4.59
C ALA A 233 -6.55 -4.21 -4.85
N ASN A 234 -5.67 -3.22 -4.63
CA ASN A 234 -6.04 -1.81 -4.78
C ASN A 234 -4.96 -1.03 -5.54
N ASP A 235 -4.94 -1.16 -6.87
CA ASP A 235 -4.08 -0.33 -7.73
C ASP A 235 -4.64 1.09 -7.82
N LEU A 236 -3.80 2.09 -7.51
CA LEU A 236 -4.15 3.51 -7.56
C LEU A 236 -4.22 4.06 -8.99
N LEU A 237 -3.67 3.36 -9.99
CA LEU A 237 -3.73 3.76 -11.41
C LEU A 237 -5.13 3.52 -12.00
N GLN A 238 -6.09 4.37 -11.60
CA GLN A 238 -7.49 4.33 -12.04
C GLN A 238 -7.96 5.71 -12.50
N GLY A 239 -9.02 5.75 -13.33
CA GLY A 239 -9.58 6.99 -13.87
C GLY A 239 -8.52 7.86 -14.56
N ASP A 240 -8.41 9.11 -14.09
CA ASP A 240 -7.49 10.16 -14.56
C ASP A 240 -6.01 9.77 -14.60
N PHE A 241 -5.64 8.77 -13.81
CA PHE A 241 -4.27 8.29 -13.65
C PHE A 241 -4.01 6.98 -14.40
N THR A 242 -4.96 6.52 -15.21
CA THR A 242 -4.69 5.43 -16.15
C THR A 242 -3.83 5.90 -17.31
N ARG A 243 -2.98 5.00 -17.81
CA ARG A 243 -2.06 5.25 -18.93
C ARG A 243 -2.74 5.84 -20.17
N ARG A 244 -3.95 5.39 -20.48
CA ARG A 244 -4.72 5.86 -21.64
C ARG A 244 -5.14 7.32 -21.49
N GLU A 245 -5.51 7.75 -20.28
CA GLU A 245 -5.95 9.11 -20.03
C GLU A 245 -4.78 10.09 -19.94
N GLN A 246 -3.63 9.66 -19.41
CA GLN A 246 -2.41 10.46 -19.42
C GLN A 246 -1.91 10.74 -20.84
N LEU A 247 -1.85 9.72 -21.71
CA LEU A 247 -1.50 9.90 -23.12
C LEU A 247 -2.54 10.75 -23.87
N GLY A 248 -3.82 10.60 -23.52
CA GLY A 248 -4.89 11.42 -24.10
C GLY A 248 -4.82 12.90 -23.71
N LYS A 249 -4.27 13.25 -22.54
CA LYS A 249 -4.06 14.65 -22.10
C LYS A 249 -2.92 15.31 -22.88
N LEU A 250 -1.87 14.57 -23.22
CA LEU A 250 -0.74 15.07 -24.03
C LEU A 250 -1.13 15.37 -25.48
N TRP A 251 -2.25 14.81 -25.97
CA TRP A 251 -2.68 14.89 -27.37
C TRP A 251 -3.87 15.83 -27.59
N ARG A 252 -4.28 16.60 -26.56
CA ARG A 252 -5.30 17.64 -26.75
C ARG A 252 -4.65 18.85 -27.41
N PRO A 253 -5.07 19.25 -28.63
CA PRO A 253 -4.59 20.48 -29.23
C PRO A 253 -5.07 21.66 -28.39
N TRP A 254 -4.15 22.60 -28.16
CA TRP A 254 -4.35 23.88 -27.49
C TRP A 254 -5.40 24.73 -28.22
#